data_AF-I1NMQ8-F1
#
_entry.id   AF-I1NMQ8-F1
#
_cell.length_a   1.000
_cell.length_b   1.000
_cell.length_c   1.000
_cell.angle_alpha   90.00
_cell.angle_beta   90.00
_cell.angle_gamma   90.00
#
_symmetry.space_group_name_H-M   'P 1'
#
loop_
_entity.id
_entity.type
_entity.pdbx_description
1 polymer ?
#
loop_
_entity_poly.entity_id
_entity_poly.type
_entity_poly.pdbx_seq_one_letter_code
_entity_poly.pdbx_strand_id
1 'polypeptide(L)'
;MEQVSSSVTGELLEHEAPPSTPGLDWSQLPADLLICILGTLEIPDIFSSGVVCRSWHASYLEACRLGICSNNPGPCLVFSSSDRDPSVTTLHSLTTGKDHYVTMPDPPFRTRYIVGSSHGAV
;
A
#
# COMPACT_ATOMS: atom_id res chain seq x y z
N MET A 1 35.51 62.88 14.27
CA MET A 1 35.09 62.08 13.11
C MET A 1 33.90 61.27 13.56
N GLU A 2 32.77 61.53 12.91
CA GLU A 2 31.43 61.10 13.30
C GLU A 2 31.20 59.59 13.13
N GLN A 3 30.33 59.06 13.99
CA GLN A 3 29.35 57.98 13.82
C GLN A 3 29.43 57.12 12.53
N VAL A 4 29.28 55.80 12.63
CA VAL A 4 27.96 55.16 12.52
C VAL A 4 28.02 53.64 12.76
N SER A 5 27.00 53.16 13.47
CA SER A 5 26.64 51.77 13.76
C SER A 5 26.59 50.88 12.53
N SER A 6 26.99 49.61 12.67
CA SER A 6 26.57 48.53 11.76
C SER A 6 25.86 47.46 12.56
N SER A 7 24.53 47.58 12.65
CA SER A 7 23.64 46.47 12.96
C SER A 7 23.36 45.75 11.65
N VAL A 8 23.96 44.58 11.46
CA VAL A 8 23.57 43.66 10.39
C VAL A 8 22.31 42.94 10.86
N THR A 9 21.18 43.44 10.39
CA THR A 9 19.88 42.76 10.45
C THR A 9 19.96 41.56 9.52
N GLY A 10 20.02 40.35 10.09
CA GLY A 10 19.86 39.12 9.35
C GLY A 10 18.39 38.96 8.97
N GLU A 11 18.03 39.36 7.75
CA GLU A 11 16.73 39.07 7.18
C GLU A 11 16.64 37.56 6.90
N LEU A 12 15.83 36.89 7.71
CA LEU A 12 15.37 35.52 7.56
C LEU A 12 14.51 35.45 6.29
N LEU A 13 15.07 34.98 5.20
CA LEU A 13 14.30 34.63 4.01
C LEU A 13 13.52 33.34 4.34
N GLU A 14 12.29 33.48 4.82
CA GLU A 14 11.33 32.37 4.82
C GLU A 14 11.08 31.98 3.36
N HIS A 15 11.67 30.86 2.99
CA HIS A 15 11.40 30.20 1.74
C HIS A 15 10.03 29.52 1.84
N GLU A 16 8.97 30.31 1.61
CA GLU A 16 7.59 29.85 1.44
C GLU A 16 7.61 28.68 0.43
N ALA A 17 7.35 27.47 0.91
CA ALA A 17 7.29 26.28 0.06
C ALA A 17 6.14 26.46 -0.94
N PRO A 18 6.33 26.11 -2.23
CA PRO A 18 5.29 26.27 -3.25
C PRO A 18 4.02 25.53 -2.82
N PRO A 19 2.82 26.06 -3.17
CA PRO A 19 1.56 25.43 -2.81
C PRO A 19 1.57 23.99 -3.31
N SER A 20 1.43 23.04 -2.38
CA SER A 20 1.36 21.61 -2.71
C SER A 20 0.24 21.44 -3.73
N THR A 21 0.60 21.02 -4.94
CA THR A 21 -0.37 20.61 -5.94
C THR A 21 -1.32 19.60 -5.28
N PRO A 22 -2.65 19.75 -5.39
CA PRO A 22 -3.55 18.75 -4.85
C PRO A 22 -3.16 17.42 -5.48
N GLY A 23 -2.66 16.50 -4.65
CA GLY A 23 -2.18 15.21 -5.10
C GLY A 23 -3.26 14.52 -5.92
N LEU A 24 -2.86 13.90 -7.03
CA LEU A 24 -3.80 13.17 -7.87
C LEU A 24 -4.46 12.06 -7.03
N ASP A 25 -5.77 12.14 -6.83
CA ASP A 25 -6.51 11.12 -6.10
C ASP A 25 -6.79 9.92 -7.00
N TRP A 26 -5.91 8.93 -6.92
CA TRP A 26 -6.02 7.66 -7.64
C TRP A 26 -7.26 6.85 -7.26
N SER A 27 -7.97 7.20 -6.18
CA SER A 27 -9.22 6.53 -5.81
C SER A 27 -10.41 6.90 -6.71
N GLN A 28 -10.29 7.99 -7.50
CA GLN A 28 -11.29 8.47 -8.46
C GLN A 28 -11.17 7.84 -9.85
N LEU A 29 -10.19 6.96 -10.07
CA LEU A 29 -10.07 6.27 -11.35
C LEU A 29 -11.31 5.38 -11.60
N PRO A 30 -11.77 5.30 -12.86
CA PRO A 30 -12.73 4.30 -13.28
C PRO A 30 -12.32 2.88 -12.88
N ALA A 31 -13.30 2.06 -12.49
CA ALA A 31 -13.05 0.72 -11.96
C ALA A 31 -12.31 -0.19 -12.94
N ASP A 32 -12.57 -0.05 -14.24
CA ASP A 32 -11.90 -0.77 -15.32
C ASP A 32 -10.41 -0.43 -15.40
N LEU A 33 -10.02 0.84 -15.21
CA LEU A 33 -8.61 1.23 -15.15
C LEU A 33 -7.92 0.67 -13.90
N LEU A 34 -8.59 0.69 -12.75
CA LEU A 34 -8.07 0.07 -11.53
C LEU A 34 -7.87 -1.44 -11.72
N ILE A 35 -8.83 -2.13 -12.33
CA ILE A 35 -8.72 -3.57 -12.64
C ILE A 35 -7.54 -3.85 -13.60
N CYS A 36 -7.36 -3.02 -14.64
CA CYS A 36 -6.21 -3.12 -15.54
C CYS A 36 -4.89 -2.95 -14.80
N ILE A 37 -4.78 -1.98 -13.88
CA ILE A 37 -3.60 -1.80 -13.03
C ILE A 37 -3.38 -3.04 -12.17
N LEU A 38 -4.42 -3.55 -11.51
CA LEU A 38 -4.33 -4.74 -10.66
C LEU A 38 -3.83 -5.98 -11.41
N GLY A 39 -4.19 -6.12 -12.69
CA GLY A 39 -3.72 -7.21 -13.55
C GLY A 39 -2.22 -7.17 -13.87
N THR A 40 -1.54 -6.04 -13.67
CA THR A 40 -0.09 -5.91 -13.91
C THR A 40 0.76 -6.05 -12.66
N LEU A 41 0.14 -6.04 -11.48
CA LEU A 41 0.83 -6.06 -10.20
C LEU A 41 1.32 -7.46 -9.83
N GLU A 42 2.41 -7.52 -9.06
CA GLU A 42 2.85 -8.76 -8.43
C GLU A 42 2.01 -9.06 -7.17
N ILE A 43 2.13 -10.29 -6.67
CA ILE A 43 1.40 -10.80 -5.51
C ILE A 43 1.44 -9.85 -4.29
N PRO A 44 2.59 -9.28 -3.87
CA PRO A 44 2.65 -8.36 -2.73
C PRO A 44 1.85 -7.07 -2.96
N ASP A 45 1.93 -6.54 -4.18
CA ASP A 45 1.31 -5.27 -4.56
C ASP A 45 -0.21 -5.44 -4.73
N ILE A 46 -0.63 -6.57 -5.32
CA ILE A 46 -2.03 -6.98 -5.38
C ILE A 46 -2.60 -7.09 -3.97
N PHE A 47 -1.92 -7.77 -3.06
CA PHE A 47 -2.38 -7.92 -1.66
C PHE A 47 -2.50 -6.55 -0.95
N SER A 48 -1.51 -5.68 -1.14
CA SER A 48 -1.49 -4.35 -0.53
C SER A 48 -2.55 -3.40 -1.12
N SER A 49 -2.90 -3.57 -2.39
CA SER A 49 -3.92 -2.76 -3.08
C SER A 49 -5.30 -2.87 -2.42
N GLY A 50 -5.63 -4.05 -1.88
CA GLY A 50 -6.90 -4.32 -1.22
C GLY A 50 -7.10 -3.58 0.10
N VAL A 51 -6.06 -2.95 0.66
CA VAL A 51 -6.13 -2.22 1.94
C VAL A 51 -5.94 -0.70 1.79
N VAL A 52 -5.83 -0.18 0.57
CA VAL A 52 -5.61 1.26 0.30
C VAL A 52 -6.85 2.09 0.64
N CYS A 53 -7.97 1.79 -0.02
CA CYS A 53 -9.25 2.46 0.20
C CYS A 53 -10.41 1.59 -0.33
N ARG A 54 -11.65 2.04 -0.12
CA ARG A 54 -12.86 1.27 -0.51
C ARG A 54 -12.98 1.06 -2.02
N SER A 55 -12.63 2.03 -2.86
CA SER A 55 -12.73 1.87 -4.33
C SER A 55 -11.71 0.85 -4.84
N TRP A 56 -10.46 0.94 -4.39
CA TRP A 56 -9.41 -0.02 -4.70
C TRP A 56 -9.75 -1.43 -4.20
N HIS A 57 -10.29 -1.56 -2.99
CA HIS A 57 -10.74 -2.86 -2.47
C HIS A 57 -11.87 -3.47 -3.32
N ALA A 58 -12.85 -2.67 -3.74
CA ALA A 58 -13.94 -3.14 -4.59
C ALA A 58 -13.44 -3.60 -5.97
N SER A 59 -12.55 -2.82 -6.60
CA SER A 59 -11.91 -3.21 -7.86
C SER A 59 -11.03 -4.46 -7.72
N TYR A 60 -10.34 -4.62 -6.60
CA TYR A 60 -9.57 -5.83 -6.29
C TYR A 60 -10.45 -7.07 -6.24
N LEU A 61 -11.56 -7.03 -5.49
CA LEU A 61 -12.49 -8.16 -5.42
C LEU A 61 -13.06 -8.51 -6.80
N GLU A 62 -13.42 -7.51 -7.61
CA GLU A 62 -13.93 -7.74 -8.96
C GLU A 62 -12.85 -8.29 -9.90
N ALA A 63 -11.60 -7.82 -9.80
CA ALA A 63 -10.47 -8.36 -10.55
C ALA A 63 -10.21 -9.84 -10.18
N CYS A 64 -10.29 -10.20 -8.90
CA CYS A 64 -10.22 -11.59 -8.44
C CYS A 64 -11.36 -12.44 -9.02
N ARG A 65 -12.61 -11.96 -8.93
CA ARG A 65 -13.80 -12.63 -9.46
C ARG A 65 -13.72 -12.89 -10.97
N LEU A 66 -13.12 -11.95 -11.71
CA LEU A 66 -12.88 -12.06 -13.14
C LEU A 66 -11.64 -12.89 -13.49
N GLY A 67 -10.87 -13.35 -12.49
CA GLY A 67 -9.62 -14.08 -12.69
C GLY A 67 -8.48 -13.22 -13.27
N ILE A 68 -8.59 -11.89 -13.22
CA ILE A 68 -7.61 -10.95 -13.79
C ILE A 68 -6.32 -10.90 -12.95
N CYS A 69 -6.42 -11.19 -11.65
CA CYS A 69 -5.24 -11.41 -10.79
C CYS A 69 -4.51 -12.74 -11.10
N SER A 70 -4.70 -13.32 -12.30
CA SER A 70 -4.21 -14.63 -12.76
C SER A 70 -2.71 -14.84 -12.73
N ASN A 71 -1.90 -13.80 -12.54
CA ASN A 71 -0.45 -13.95 -12.33
C ASN A 71 -0.12 -14.77 -11.07
N ASN A 72 -1.12 -15.04 -10.22
CA ASN A 72 -1.04 -16.02 -9.15
C ASN A 72 -2.25 -16.98 -9.18
N PRO A 73 -2.15 -18.10 -9.91
CA PRO A 73 -3.30 -18.95 -10.23
C PRO A 73 -3.81 -19.81 -9.06
N GLY A 74 -3.53 -19.47 -7.80
CA GLY A 74 -4.06 -20.24 -6.68
C GLY A 74 -3.94 -19.60 -5.30
N PRO A 75 -4.47 -20.29 -4.28
CA PRO A 75 -4.58 -19.75 -2.93
C PRO A 75 -3.20 -19.48 -2.33
N CYS A 76 -3.13 -18.44 -1.51
CA CYS A 76 -1.93 -18.12 -0.74
C CYS A 76 -2.21 -18.17 0.76
N LEU A 77 -1.26 -18.71 1.53
CA LEU A 77 -1.30 -18.67 2.98
C LEU A 77 -0.70 -17.38 3.49
N VAL A 78 -1.45 -16.64 4.29
CA VAL A 78 -1.01 -15.42 4.97
C VAL A 78 -0.67 -15.78 6.41
N PHE A 79 0.57 -15.59 6.84
CA PHE A 79 1.00 -15.84 8.23
C PHE A 79 2.10 -14.90 8.67
N SER A 80 2.30 -14.77 9.99
CA SER A 80 3.43 -14.06 10.58
C SER A 80 4.38 -15.09 11.19
N SER A 81 5.62 -15.10 10.73
CA SER A 81 6.64 -16.04 11.22
C SER A 81 7.44 -15.41 12.36
N SER A 82 7.81 -16.21 13.36
CA SER A 82 8.52 -15.73 14.56
C SER A 82 10.01 -15.42 14.31
N ASP A 83 10.56 -15.85 13.18
CA ASP A 83 11.94 -15.58 12.75
C ASP A 83 12.09 -14.24 12.00
N ARG A 84 10.99 -13.51 11.79
CA ARG A 84 10.91 -12.25 11.04
C ARG A 84 10.46 -11.12 11.95
N ASP A 85 10.65 -9.89 11.47
CA ASP A 85 10.14 -8.72 12.16
C ASP A 85 8.61 -8.82 12.33
N PRO A 86 8.09 -8.51 13.52
CA PRO A 86 6.69 -8.31 13.81
C PRO A 86 5.79 -7.77 12.69
N SER A 87 6.21 -6.69 12.04
CA SER A 87 5.46 -5.95 11.01
C SER A 87 5.42 -6.68 9.67
N VAL A 88 6.29 -7.68 9.47
CA VAL A 88 6.35 -8.44 8.22
C VAL A 88 5.40 -9.62 8.26
N THR A 89 4.56 -9.69 7.23
CA THR A 89 3.68 -10.82 6.97
C THR A 89 4.21 -11.59 5.77
N THR A 90 4.24 -12.92 5.90
CA THR A 90 4.62 -13.83 4.84
C THR A 90 3.37 -14.28 4.09
N LEU A 91 3.45 -14.21 2.77
CA LEU A 91 2.45 -14.73 1.85
C LEU A 91 3.07 -15.88 1.06
N HIS A 92 2.68 -17.11 1.38
CA HIS A 92 3.17 -18.31 0.72
C HIS A 92 2.21 -18.74 -0.38
N SER A 93 2.66 -18.73 -1.64
CA SER A 93 1.88 -19.20 -2.78
C SER A 93 1.86 -20.73 -2.79
N LEU A 94 0.68 -21.33 -2.63
CA LEU A 94 0.54 -22.79 -2.64
C LEU A 94 0.73 -23.41 -4.02
N THR A 95 0.59 -22.59 -5.07
CA THR A 95 0.78 -23.05 -6.46
C THR A 95 2.24 -23.01 -6.88
N THR A 96 2.98 -21.96 -6.49
CA THR A 96 4.38 -21.79 -6.90
C THR A 96 5.38 -22.24 -5.83
N GLY A 97 4.94 -22.42 -4.59
CA GLY A 97 5.80 -22.72 -3.43
C GLY A 97 6.68 -21.54 -3.00
N LYS A 98 6.45 -20.33 -3.52
CA LYS A 98 7.25 -19.15 -3.26
C LYS A 98 6.69 -18.33 -2.10
N ASP A 99 7.61 -17.86 -1.25
CA ASP A 99 7.31 -16.88 -0.21
C ASP A 99 7.46 -15.45 -0.73
N HIS A 100 6.47 -14.64 -0.40
CA HIS A 100 6.44 -13.20 -0.59
C HIS A 100 6.34 -12.51 0.76
N TYR A 101 6.90 -11.32 0.89
CA TYR A 101 6.93 -10.59 2.15
C TYR A 101 6.25 -9.24 1.99
N VAL A 102 5.35 -8.92 2.90
CA VAL A 102 4.59 -7.67 2.91
C VAL A 102 4.74 -7.01 4.28
N THR A 103 5.12 -5.74 4.28
CA THR A 103 5.13 -4.92 5.51
C THR A 103 3.72 -4.44 5.80
N MET A 104 3.20 -4.81 6.97
CA MET A 104 1.86 -4.42 7.41
C MET A 104 1.94 -3.18 8.30
N PRO A 105 0.95 -2.27 8.22
CA PRO A 105 0.85 -1.16 9.15
C PRO A 105 0.56 -1.66 10.57
N ASP A 106 0.82 -0.83 11.58
CA ASP A 106 0.45 -1.15 12.94
C ASP A 106 -1.09 -1.24 13.12
N PRO A 107 -1.59 -2.14 13.99
CA PRO A 107 -0.84 -3.11 14.78
C PRO A 107 -0.38 -4.31 13.92
N PRO A 108 0.73 -4.99 14.28
CA PRO A 108 1.26 -6.12 13.53
C PRO A 108 0.28 -7.28 13.34
N PHE A 109 0.42 -8.04 12.24
CA PHE A 109 -0.51 -9.12 11.86
C PHE A 109 -0.79 -10.13 12.99
N ARG A 110 0.25 -10.60 13.71
CA ARG A 110 0.11 -11.56 14.83
C ARG A 110 -0.71 -11.05 16.02
N THR A 111 -0.93 -9.73 16.10
CA THR A 111 -1.69 -9.09 17.19
C THR A 111 -3.11 -8.73 16.75
N ARG A 112 -3.44 -8.89 15.46
CA ARG A 112 -4.79 -8.65 14.94
C ARG A 112 -5.68 -9.87 15.22
N TYR A 113 -6.90 -9.62 15.68
CA TYR A 113 -7.95 -10.65 15.66
C TYR A 113 -8.43 -10.83 14.23
N ILE A 114 -8.03 -11.93 13.59
CA ILE A 114 -8.41 -12.23 12.22
C ILE A 114 -9.65 -13.12 12.24
N VAL A 115 -10.76 -12.59 11.75
CA VAL A 115 -11.96 -13.37 11.44
C VAL A 115 -11.89 -13.72 9.96
N GLY A 116 -11.63 -14.99 9.65
CA GLY A 116 -11.66 -15.49 8.28
C GLY A 116 -13.09 -15.74 7.82
N SER A 117 -13.39 -15.43 6.55
CA SER A 117 -14.60 -15.92 5.89
C SER A 117 -14.30 -17.29 5.27
N SER A 118 -15.13 -18.29 5.56
CA SER A 118 -14.99 -19.64 5.01
C SER A 118 -15.30 -19.75 3.51
N HIS A 119 -15.84 -18.69 2.90
CA HIS A 119 -16.29 -18.70 1.51
C HIS A 119 -15.22 -18.32 0.47
N GLY A 120 -13.99 -18.01 0.90
CA GLY A 120 -12.97 -17.49 -0.01
C GLY A 120 -13.35 -16.13 -0.60
N ALA A 121 -12.41 -15.45 -1.25
CA ALA A 121 -12.76 -14.35 -2.14
C ALA A 121 -13.33 -14.98 -3.41
N VAL A 122 -14.66 -14.86 -3.59
CA VAL A 122 -15.37 -15.32 -4.79
C VAL A 122 -15.10 -14.38 -5.96
#